data_AF-A0A7I0J8J3-F1
#
_entry.id   AF-A0A7I0J8J3-F1
#
_cell.length_a   1.000
_cell.length_b   1.000
_cell.length_c   1.000
_cell.angle_alpha   90.00
_cell.angle_beta   90.00
_cell.angle_gamma   90.00
#
_symmetry.space_group_name_H-M   'P 1'
#
loop_
_entity.id
_entity.type
_entity.pdbx_description
1 polymer ?
#
loop_
_entity_poly.entity_id
_entity_poly.type
_entity_poly.pdbx_seq_one_letter_code
_entity_poly.pdbx_strand_id
1 'polypeptide(L)' 'MEMKPKYNPNEVETGRYDQWVNNGYFKAAEDHSKETYTIVIPPPNVTGKLHLGHAWDTTLQDIITRMKRRQGYDTLY' A
#
# COMPACT_ATOMS: atom_id res chain seq x y z
N MET A 1 -22.50 -6.11 -10.29
CA MET A 1 -21.39 -7.09 -10.38
C MET A 1 -21.97 -8.45 -10.07
N GLU A 2 -21.81 -9.40 -10.98
CA GLU A 2 -22.15 -10.80 -10.72
C GLU A 2 -21.01 -11.42 -9.89
N MET A 3 -21.31 -11.96 -8.71
CA MET A 3 -20.31 -12.61 -7.87
C MET A 3 -20.12 -14.06 -8.33
N LYS A 4 -18.94 -14.36 -8.87
CA LYS A 4 -18.56 -15.74 -9.20
C LYS A 4 -18.51 -16.59 -7.91
N PRO A 5 -18.91 -17.87 -7.96
CA PRO A 5 -18.85 -18.77 -6.81
C PRO A 5 -17.42 -19.11 -6.38
N LYS A 6 -16.41 -18.88 -7.24
CA LYS A 6 -14.99 -19.05 -6.92
C LYS A 6 -14.25 -17.73 -7.08
N TYR A 7 -13.42 -17.41 -6.09
CA TYR A 7 -12.53 -16.26 -6.12
C TYR A 7 -11.33 -16.52 -7.06
N ASN A 8 -11.03 -15.54 -7.92
CA ASN A 8 -9.84 -15.54 -8.77
C ASN A 8 -9.06 -14.24 -8.51
N PRO A 9 -7.92 -14.28 -7.78
CA PRO A 9 -7.16 -13.08 -7.46
C PRO A 9 -6.64 -12.37 -8.71
N ASN A 10 -6.28 -13.11 -9.77
CA ASN A 10 -5.76 -12.51 -11.00
C ASN A 10 -6.79 -11.55 -11.63
N GLU A 11 -8.06 -11.95 -11.71
CA GLU A 11 -9.13 -11.09 -12.25
C GLU A 11 -9.36 -9.83 -11.40
N VAL A 12 -9.10 -9.92 -10.10
CA VAL A 12 -9.34 -8.84 -9.14
C VAL A 12 -8.16 -7.87 -9.11
N GLU A 13 -6.94 -8.39 -9.10
CA GLU A 13 -5.69 -7.62 -8.97
C GLU A 13 -5.25 -6.98 -10.30
N THR A 14 -5.64 -7.57 -11.45
CA THR A 14 -5.30 -7.05 -12.78
C THR A 14 -5.70 -5.58 -12.91
N GLY A 15 -4.71 -4.72 -13.19
CA GLY A 15 -4.88 -3.27 -13.38
C GLY A 15 -5.20 -2.46 -12.11
N ARG A 16 -5.37 -3.12 -10.95
CA ARG A 16 -5.77 -2.45 -9.71
C ARG A 16 -4.67 -1.57 -9.13
N TYR A 17 -3.43 -2.05 -9.16
CA TYR A 17 -2.28 -1.26 -8.70
C TYR A 17 -2.11 0.00 -9.54
N ASP A 18 -2.16 -0.12 -10.87
CA ASP A 18 -2.05 1.02 -11.77
C ASP A 18 -3.16 2.05 -11.55
N GLN A 19 -4.39 1.58 -11.31
CA GLN A 19 -5.49 2.47 -10.92
C GLN A 19 -5.20 3.23 -9.62
N TRP A 20 -4.66 2.57 -8.59
CA TRP A 20 -4.31 3.22 -7.33
C TRP A 20 -3.20 4.27 -7.51
N VAL A 21 -2.19 3.97 -8.33
CA VAL A 21 -1.10 4.91 -8.66
C VAL A 21 -1.66 6.11 -9.42
N ASN A 22 -2.44 5.87 -10.47
CA ASN A 22 -3.01 6.93 -11.32
C ASN A 22 -3.97 7.84 -10.55
N ASN A 23 -4.75 7.29 -9.62
CA ASN A 23 -5.64 8.05 -8.76
C ASN A 23 -4.92 8.71 -7.57
N GLY A 24 -3.61 8.51 -7.42
CA GLY A 24 -2.81 9.12 -6.37
C GLY A 24 -3.11 8.60 -4.96
N TYR A 25 -3.67 7.40 -4.80
CA TYR A 25 -4.09 6.86 -3.49
C TYR A 25 -2.94 6.63 -2.51
N PHE A 26 -1.69 6.62 -2.99
CA PHE A 26 -0.50 6.49 -2.17
C PHE A 26 0.10 7.83 -1.75
N LYS A 27 -0.36 8.95 -2.32
CA LYS A 27 0.15 10.28 -1.96
C LYS A 27 -0.30 10.65 -0.54
N ALA A 28 0.60 11.28 0.21
CA ALA A 28 0.23 11.98 1.43
C ALA A 28 -0.70 13.15 1.05
N ALA A 29 -1.67 13.46 1.91
CA ALA A 29 -2.72 14.42 1.61
C ALA A 29 -2.28 15.89 1.75
N GLU A 30 -1.07 16.15 2.28
CA GLU A 30 -0.57 17.49 2.65
C GLU A 30 -1.58 18.25 3.53
N ASP A 31 -2.37 17.49 4.30
CA ASP A 31 -3.47 18.02 5.08
C ASP A 31 -3.00 18.30 6.49
N HIS A 32 -2.57 19.55 6.72
CA HIS A 32 -2.05 20.00 8.02
C HIS A 32 -3.05 19.94 9.17
N SER A 33 -4.33 19.63 8.92
CA SER A 33 -5.33 19.41 9.97
C SER A 33 -5.28 17.99 10.58
N LYS A 34 -4.66 17.04 9.88
CA LYS A 34 -4.56 15.64 10.32
C LYS A 34 -3.26 15.37 11.06
N GLU A 35 -3.33 14.45 12.01
CA GLU A 35 -2.12 13.95 12.66
C GLU A 35 -1.31 13.10 11.66
N THR A 36 -0.01 13.38 11.57
CA THR A 36 0.88 12.70 10.62
C THR A 36 1.34 11.34 11.15
N TYR A 37 1.41 10.34 10.27
CA TYR A 37 2.00 9.04 10.58
C TYR A 37 2.93 8.60 9.45
N THR A 38 4.20 8.35 9.77
CA THR A 38 5.22 8.04 8.76
C THR A 38 5.95 6.75 9.10
N ILE A 39 6.16 5.89 8.09
CA ILE A 39 7.06 4.74 8.17
C ILE A 39 8.27 5.03 7.28
N VAL A 40 9.46 4.97 7.85
CA VAL A 40 10.71 5.11 7.09
C VAL A 40 11.11 3.73 6.56
N ILE A 41 11.21 3.60 5.24
CA ILE A 41 11.77 2.40 4.60
C ILE A 41 13.29 2.55 4.59
N PRO A 42 14.07 1.53 4.98
CA PRO A 42 15.51 1.56 4.83
C PRO A 42 15.87 1.81 3.35
N PRO A 43 16.91 2.62 3.05
CA PRO A 43 17.30 2.89 1.68
C PRO A 43 17.57 1.57 0.94
N PRO A 44 17.12 1.43 -0.31
CA PRO A 44 17.19 0.17 -1.01
C PRO A 44 18.66 -0.23 -1.23
N ASN A 45 19.06 -1.36 -0.66
CA ASN A 45 20.30 -2.02 -1.06
C ASN A 45 20.06 -2.70 -2.41
N VAL A 46 20.61 -2.12 -3.49
CA VAL A 46 20.40 -2.60 -4.86
C VAL A 46 21.27 -3.82 -5.15
N THR A 47 20.96 -4.95 -4.52
CA THR A 47 21.67 -6.22 -4.69
C THR A 47 20.68 -7.36 -4.91
N GLY A 48 20.13 -7.48 -6.12
CA GLY A 48 19.40 -8.68 -6.56
C GLY A 48 17.88 -8.59 -6.59
N LYS A 49 17.23 -9.77 -6.61
CA LYS A 49 15.76 -9.92 -6.70
C LYS A 49 15.14 -9.93 -5.30
N LEU A 50 13.92 -9.41 -5.19
CA LEU A 50 13.12 -9.53 -3.97
C LEU A 50 12.83 -11.01 -3.66
N HIS A 51 12.70 -11.30 -2.38
CA HIS A 51 12.41 -12.62 -1.83
C HIS A 51 11.33 -12.51 -0.76
N LEU A 52 10.84 -13.64 -0.25
CA LEU A 52 9.70 -13.69 0.68
C LEU A 52 9.88 -12.79 1.92
N GLY A 53 11.11 -12.67 2.44
CA GLY A 53 11.41 -11.72 3.53
C GLY A 53 11.07 -10.25 3.21
N HIS A 54 11.33 -9.79 1.98
CA HIS A 54 10.92 -8.46 1.53
C HIS A 54 9.40 -8.33 1.46
N ALA A 55 8.73 -9.35 0.91
CA ALA A 55 7.27 -9.36 0.84
C ALA A 55 6.65 -9.29 2.23
N TRP A 56 7.20 -10.00 3.22
CA TRP A 56 6.73 -9.95 4.60
C TRP A 56 6.90 -8.56 5.23
N ASP A 57 8.09 -7.98 5.11
CA ASP A 57 8.40 -6.66 5.68
C ASP A 57 7.52 -5.54 5.08
N THR A 58 7.45 -5.46 3.75
CA THR A 58 6.61 -4.49 3.03
C THR A 58 5.12 -4.70 3.31
N THR A 59 4.65 -5.95 3.42
CA THR A 59 3.24 -6.23 3.71
C THR A 59 2.83 -5.72 5.10
N LEU A 60 3.68 -5.92 6.12
CA LEU A 60 3.39 -5.43 7.46
C LEU A 60 3.30 -3.90 7.50
N GLN A 61 4.24 -3.23 6.85
CA GLN A 61 4.27 -1.77 6.76
C GLN A 61 3.04 -1.24 6.00
N ASP A 62 2.66 -1.84 4.86
CA ASP A 62 1.47 -1.45 4.08
C ASP A 62 0.17 -1.66 4.87
N ILE A 63 0.04 -2.77 5.62
CA ILE A 63 -1.13 -3.03 6.48
C ILE A 63 -1.30 -1.92 7.52
N ILE A 64 -0.21 -1.55 8.20
CA ILE A 64 -0.23 -0.53 9.25
C ILE A 64 -0.56 0.84 8.65
N THR A 65 0.07 1.21 7.53
CA THR A 65 -0.21 2.46 6.81
C THR A 65 -1.68 2.56 6.40
N ARG A 66 -2.26 1.50 5.81
CA ARG A 66 -3.68 1.48 5.43
C ARG A 66 -4.61 1.57 6.63
N MET A 67 -4.25 0.94 7.75
CA MET A 67 -5.01 1.05 8.99
C MET A 67 -4.98 2.49 9.52
N LYS A 68 -3.80 3.12 9.57
CA LYS A 68 -3.63 4.51 10.03
C LYS A 68 -4.36 5.51 9.14
N ARG A 69 -4.29 5.35 7.82
CA ARG A 69 -5.06 6.17 6.87
C ARG A 69 -6.57 6.05 7.12
N ARG A 70 -7.07 4.84 7.43
CA ARG A 70 -8.48 4.63 7.81
C ARG A 70 -8.85 5.21 9.18
N GLN A 71 -7.90 5.36 10.09
CA GLN A 71 -8.09 6.02 11.38
C GLN A 71 -8.06 7.56 11.28
N GLY A 72 -7.84 8.13 10.08
CA GLY A 72 -7.85 9.58 9.84
C GLY A 72 -6.48 10.25 9.85
N TYR A 73 -5.38 9.49 9.98
CA TYR A 73 -4.03 10.02 9.90
C TYR A 73 -3.67 10.41 8.46
N ASP A 74 -2.85 11.45 8.30
CA ASP A 74 -2.14 11.69 7.04
C ASP A 74 -0.88 10.83 7.02
N THR A 75 -0.84 9.86 6.10
CA THR A 75 0.19 8.80 6.12
C THR A 75 1.19 8.92 4.98
N LEU A 76 2.48 8.85 5.32
CA LEU A 76 3.59 8.74 4.37
C LEU A 76 4.31 7.40 4.53
N TYR A 77 4.34 6.62 3.46
CA TYR A 77 5.01 5.33 3.35
C TYR A 77 5.47 5.13 1.91
#